data_AF-A0A915B8P8-F1
#
_entry.id   AF-A0A915B8P8-F1
#
_cell.length_a   1.000
_cell.length_b   1.000
_cell.length_c   1.000
_cell.angle_alpha   90.00
_cell.angle_beta   90.00
_cell.angle_gamma   90.00
#
_symmetry.space_group_name_H-M   'P 1'
#
loop_
_entity.id
_entity.type
_entity.pdbx_description
1 polymer ?
#
loop_
_entity_poly.entity_id
_entity_poly.type
_entity_poly.pdbx_seq_one_letter_code
_entity_poly.pdbx_strand_id
1 'polypeptide(L)'
;PGTPLHVCHFSVGQYIAVTGRTIDWGFQGGMHRWGMKGMPANRTTKSHRRIGSIGSTGDARVWPGKRMPGHMGYEWVTTSGLEVLRINPSKQVM
;
A
#
# COMPACT_ATOMS: atom_id res chain seq x y z
N PRO A 1 -5.92 23.71 -27.83
CA PRO A 1 -6.64 23.00 -26.74
C PRO A 1 -7.53 21.93 -27.36
N GLY A 2 -7.53 20.69 -26.82
CA GLY A 2 -8.31 19.58 -27.38
C GLY A 2 -7.54 18.63 -28.31
N THR A 3 -6.21 18.56 -28.22
CA THR A 3 -5.44 17.54 -28.94
C THR A 3 -5.76 16.14 -28.37
N PRO A 4 -6.17 15.17 -29.20
CA PRO A 4 -6.41 13.81 -28.73
C PRO A 4 -5.09 13.14 -28.32
N LEU A 5 -5.08 12.48 -27.16
CA LEU A 5 -3.96 11.68 -26.70
C LEU A 5 -4.23 10.21 -26.99
N HIS A 6 -3.30 9.57 -27.68
CA HIS A 6 -3.36 8.15 -28.05
C HIS A 6 -2.28 7.36 -27.30
N VAL A 7 -2.46 6.04 -27.19
CA VAL A 7 -1.49 5.15 -26.53
C VAL A 7 -0.11 5.18 -27.19
N CYS A 8 -0.03 5.54 -28.49
CA CYS A 8 1.24 5.72 -29.22
C CYS A 8 2.09 6.89 -28.73
N HIS A 9 1.64 7.65 -27.73
CA HIS A 9 2.49 8.63 -27.04
C HIS A 9 3.67 7.97 -26.32
N PHE A 10 3.49 6.72 -25.87
CA PHE A 10 4.54 5.93 -25.23
C PHE A 10 5.19 4.96 -26.22
N SER A 11 6.43 4.56 -25.91
CA SER A 11 7.18 3.56 -26.68
C SER A 11 7.37 2.27 -25.88
N VAL A 12 7.41 1.13 -26.56
CA VAL A 12 7.76 -0.16 -25.94
C VAL A 12 9.22 -0.08 -25.42
N GLY A 13 9.46 -0.58 -24.21
CA GLY A 13 10.75 -0.50 -23.51
C GLY A 13 10.97 0.81 -22.75
N GLN A 14 10.04 1.77 -22.81
CA GLN A 14 10.11 2.98 -22.01
C GLN A 14 9.79 2.68 -20.53
N TYR A 15 10.46 3.37 -19.61
CA TYR A 15 10.10 3.37 -18.20
C TYR A 15 9.16 4.53 -17.88
N ILE A 16 8.04 4.22 -17.21
CA ILE A 16 7.02 5.18 -16.84
C ILE A 16 6.74 5.18 -15.33
N ALA A 17 6.08 6.23 -14.87
CA ALA A 17 5.50 6.30 -13.53
C ALA A 17 3.98 6.31 -13.63
N VAL A 18 3.33 5.42 -12.87
CA VAL A 18 1.87 5.28 -12.84
C VAL A 18 1.36 5.68 -11.47
N THR A 19 0.34 6.52 -11.44
CA THR A 19 -0.34 6.92 -10.21
C THR A 19 -1.78 6.41 -10.24
N GLY A 20 -2.20 5.79 -9.15
CA GLY A 20 -3.55 5.24 -9.02
C GLY A 20 -4.01 5.20 -7.57
N ARG A 21 -5.31 4.98 -7.37
CA ARG A 21 -5.82 4.68 -6.04
C ARG A 21 -5.59 3.22 -5.72
N THR A 22 -5.03 2.98 -4.54
CA THR A 22 -4.91 1.64 -3.98
C THR A 22 -6.29 1.06 -3.66
N ILE A 23 -6.38 -0.27 -3.73
CA ILE A 23 -7.59 -1.00 -3.32
C ILE A 23 -7.91 -0.62 -1.88
N ASP A 24 -9.20 -0.40 -1.60
CA ASP A 24 -9.67 -0.15 -0.25
C ASP A 24 -9.84 -1.47 0.51
N TRP A 25 -9.16 -1.59 1.64
CA TRP A 25 -9.25 -2.74 2.53
C TRP A 25 -10.06 -2.42 3.80
N GLY A 26 -10.54 -1.19 3.97
CA GLY A 26 -11.27 -0.76 5.17
C GLY A 26 -10.41 -0.82 6.44
N PHE A 27 -11.03 -1.13 7.59
CA PHE A 27 -10.33 -1.20 8.87
C PHE A 27 -9.53 -2.50 9.02
N GLN A 28 -8.21 -2.39 9.14
CA GLN A 28 -7.31 -3.52 9.21
C GLN A 28 -6.53 -3.57 10.52
N GLY A 29 -6.30 -4.80 11.01
CA GLY A 29 -5.48 -5.07 12.20
C GLY A 29 -3.99 -4.82 11.96
N GLY A 30 -3.21 -4.66 13.04
CA GLY A 30 -1.77 -4.33 12.93
C GLY A 30 -0.92 -5.37 12.20
N MET A 31 -1.33 -6.65 12.21
CA MET A 31 -0.65 -7.70 11.44
C MET A 31 -0.79 -7.51 9.93
N HIS A 32 -2.00 -7.21 9.45
CA HIS A 32 -2.25 -7.02 8.02
C HIS A 32 -1.78 -5.65 7.54
N ARG A 33 -2.09 -4.59 8.30
CA ARG A 33 -1.75 -3.21 7.95
C ARG A 33 -0.25 -2.92 7.97
N TRP A 34 0.50 -3.51 8.91
CA TRP A 34 1.90 -3.15 9.15
C TRP A 34 2.87 -4.34 9.13
N GLY A 35 2.40 -5.56 8.84
CA GLY A 35 3.25 -6.75 8.84
C GLY A 35 3.78 -7.15 10.23
N MET A 36 3.13 -6.71 11.31
CA MET A 36 3.53 -7.06 12.68
C MET A 36 3.39 -8.56 12.92
N LYS A 37 4.38 -9.16 13.61
CA LYS A 37 4.31 -10.57 14.02
C LYS A 37 3.29 -10.74 15.15
N GLY A 38 2.53 -11.82 15.08
CA GLY A 38 1.64 -12.25 16.17
C GLY A 38 2.43 -12.89 17.33
N MET A 39 1.74 -13.12 18.44
CA MET A 39 2.27 -13.93 19.54
C MET A 39 2.16 -15.43 19.21
N PRO A 40 2.96 -16.30 19.85
CA PRO A 40 2.89 -17.75 19.65
C PRO A 40 1.46 -18.30 19.77
N ALA A 41 1.12 -19.28 18.94
CA ALA A 41 -0.18 -19.94 19.01
C ALA A 41 -0.33 -20.75 20.31
N ASN A 42 0.75 -21.38 20.77
CA ASN A 42 0.77 -22.16 21.99
C ASN A 42 1.19 -21.31 23.20
N ARG A 43 0.67 -21.64 24.39
CA ARG A 43 1.01 -20.99 25.66
C ARG A 43 0.76 -19.48 25.72
N THR A 44 -0.13 -18.96 24.89
CA THR A 44 -0.58 -17.56 24.91
C THR A 44 -2.11 -17.53 25.01
N THR A 45 -2.66 -16.60 25.80
CA THR A 45 -4.12 -16.48 25.97
C THR A 45 -4.60 -15.14 25.39
N LYS A 46 -5.56 -15.19 24.46
CA LYS A 46 -6.27 -14.02 23.87
C LYS A 46 -5.37 -12.93 23.24
N SER A 47 -4.10 -13.24 22.96
CA SER A 47 -3.10 -12.24 22.54
C SER A 47 -2.42 -12.54 21.20
N HIS A 48 -2.79 -13.63 20.53
CA HIS A 48 -2.15 -14.09 19.29
C HIS A 48 -2.06 -13.02 18.19
N ARG A 49 -3.07 -12.13 18.09
CA ARG A 49 -3.17 -11.10 17.05
C ARG A 49 -3.02 -9.66 17.55
N ARG A 50 -2.60 -9.47 18.82
CA ARG A 50 -2.40 -8.14 19.40
C ARG A 50 -1.10 -7.51 18.87
N ILE A 51 -1.06 -6.18 18.84
CA ILE A 51 0.11 -5.40 18.39
C ILE A 51 1.28 -5.37 19.39
N GLY A 52 1.08 -5.91 20.60
CA GLY A 52 2.08 -5.87 21.68
C GLY A 52 2.09 -4.52 22.42
N SER A 53 3.22 -4.21 23.07
CA SER A 53 3.39 -2.96 23.80
C SER A 53 3.52 -1.75 22.86
N ILE A 54 2.84 -0.65 23.20
CA ILE A 54 2.77 0.56 22.36
C ILE A 54 3.57 1.75 22.92
N GLY A 55 3.97 1.71 24.18
CA GLY A 55 4.63 2.83 24.87
C GLY A 55 5.65 2.38 25.92
N SER A 56 6.32 3.36 26.53
CA SER A 56 7.31 3.18 27.59
C SER A 56 6.87 3.94 28.85
N THR A 57 7.16 3.40 30.03
CA THR A 57 6.85 4.02 31.32
C THR A 57 7.53 5.38 31.49
N GLY A 58 8.75 5.55 30.96
CA GLY A 58 9.51 6.81 31.09
C GLY A 58 8.90 7.98 30.33
N ASP A 59 8.34 7.72 29.14
CA ASP A 59 7.69 8.75 28.32
C ASP A 59 6.24 9.02 28.76
N ALA A 60 5.62 8.07 29.48
CA ALA A 60 4.23 8.09 29.96
C ALA A 60 3.17 8.42 28.88
N ARG A 61 3.53 8.29 27.59
CA ARG A 61 2.64 8.56 26.45
C ARG A 61 2.98 7.66 25.26
N VAL A 62 2.10 7.65 24.28
CA VAL A 62 2.37 7.04 22.98
C VAL A 62 2.85 8.10 22.00
N TRP A 63 3.97 7.83 21.34
CA TRP A 63 4.55 8.75 20.35
C TRP A 63 3.63 8.91 19.12
N PRO A 64 3.46 10.14 18.60
CA PRO A 64 2.77 10.37 17.33
C PRO A 64 3.39 9.54 16.20
N GLY A 65 2.56 9.00 15.32
CA GLY A 65 3.02 8.14 14.21
C GLY A 65 3.29 6.68 14.60
N LYS A 66 3.06 6.27 15.86
CA LYS A 66 3.12 4.86 16.25
C LYS A 66 2.12 4.04 15.41
N ARG A 67 2.63 3.00 14.74
CA ARG A 67 1.84 2.10 13.90
C ARG A 67 0.77 1.37 14.72
N MET A 68 -0.49 1.53 14.32
CA MET A 68 -1.68 0.95 14.99
C MET A 68 -2.69 0.41 13.97
N PRO A 69 -3.64 -0.45 14.40
CA PRO A 69 -4.79 -0.84 13.58
C PRO A 69 -5.55 0.40 13.08
N GLY A 70 -6.15 0.31 11.91
CA GLY A 70 -6.87 1.43 11.30
C GLY A 70 -7.19 1.20 9.84
N HIS A 71 -7.72 2.24 9.20
CA HIS A 71 -8.03 2.21 7.77
C HIS A 71 -6.78 1.93 6.93
N MET A 72 -6.91 1.08 5.92
CA MET A 72 -5.84 0.73 4.99
C MET A 72 -6.38 0.75 3.57
N GLY A 73 -5.61 1.37 2.66
CA GLY A 73 -6.00 1.52 1.27
C GLY A 73 -6.78 2.80 1.02
N TYR A 74 -7.34 2.91 -0.19
CA TYR A 74 -7.97 4.14 -0.70
C TYR A 74 -7.01 5.36 -0.73
N GLU A 75 -5.70 5.10 -0.79
CA GLU A 75 -4.66 6.12 -0.85
C GLU A 75 -4.10 6.22 -2.28
N TRP A 76 -3.71 7.43 -2.69
CA TRP A 76 -2.99 7.65 -3.95
C TRP A 76 -1.55 7.19 -3.82
N VAL A 77 -1.13 6.25 -4.67
CA VAL A 77 0.24 5.75 -4.70
C VAL A 77 0.78 5.87 -6.13
N THR A 78 2.05 6.27 -6.21
CA THR A 78 2.79 6.34 -7.47
C THR A 78 3.85 5.24 -7.50
N THR A 79 3.78 4.37 -8.49
CA THR A 79 4.82 3.37 -8.76
C THR A 79 5.64 3.87 -9.94
N SER A 80 6.94 4.06 -9.72
CA SER A 80 7.89 4.53 -10.74
C SER A 80 8.75 3.39 -11.29
N GLY A 81 9.21 3.52 -12.53
CA GLY A 81 10.12 2.56 -13.14
C GLY A 81 9.44 1.31 -13.69
N LEU A 82 8.16 1.42 -14.07
CA LEU A 82 7.45 0.35 -14.77
C LEU A 82 7.80 0.37 -16.25
N GLU A 83 8.19 -0.77 -16.80
CA GLU A 83 8.52 -0.91 -18.21
C GLU A 83 7.27 -1.17 -19.06
N VAL A 84 7.19 -0.51 -20.22
CA VAL A 84 6.15 -0.78 -21.21
C VAL A 84 6.51 -2.01 -22.04
N LEU A 85 5.84 -3.13 -21.79
CA LEU A 85 6.13 -4.40 -22.48
C LEU A 85 5.49 -4.51 -23.87
N ARG A 86 4.29 -3.97 -24.05
CA ARG A 86 3.52 -4.09 -25.29
C ARG A 86 2.62 -2.88 -25.46
N ILE A 87 2.28 -2.54 -26.69
CA ILE A 87 1.22 -1.59 -27.02
C ILE A 87 0.35 -2.19 -28.14
N ASN A 88 -0.97 -2.05 -28.02
CA ASN A 88 -1.94 -2.35 -29.07
C ASN A 88 -2.69 -1.05 -29.47
N PRO A 89 -2.27 -0.40 -30.57
CA PRO A 89 -2.88 0.86 -31.02
C PRO A 89 -4.35 0.71 -31.43
N SER A 90 -4.75 -0.41 -32.04
CA SER A 90 -6.12 -0.61 -32.52
C SER A 90 -7.13 -0.71 -31.37
N LYS A 91 -6.72 -1.24 -30.21
CA LYS A 91 -7.58 -1.37 -29.02
C LYS A 91 -7.34 -0.30 -27.96
N GLN A 92 -6.36 0.60 -28.16
CA GLN A 92 -5.91 1.57 -27.16
C GLN A 92 -5.56 0.91 -25.81
N VAL A 93 -4.78 -0.18 -25.86
CA VAL A 93 -4.30 -0.90 -24.67
C VAL A 93 -2.77 -0.92 -24.64
N MET A 94 -2.20 -0.72 -23.45
CA MET A 94 -0.78 -0.88 -23.15
C MET A 94 -0.60 -2.09 -22.23
#